data_AF-D8PMD0-F1
#
_entry.id   AF-D8PMD0-F1
#
_cell.length_a   1.000
_cell.length_b   1.000
_cell.length_c   1.000
_cell.angle_alpha   90.00
_cell.angle_beta   90.00
_cell.angle_gamma   90.00
#
_symmetry.space_group_name_H-M   'P 1'
#
loop_
_entity.id
_entity.type
_entity.pdbx_description
1 polymer ?
#
loop_
_entity_poly.entity_id
_entity_poly.type
_entity_poly.pdbx_seq_one_letter_code
_entity_poly.pdbx_strand_id
1 'polypeptide(L)'
;MSATFTTHDSDDEFWYYSEIETIVHPRVKADNSGWEYLIKFVGFGDEEKSYVDDTEMSGARLLLDSFWTDIGFYNKDYQPGEILEPSKEWQERQLEEVRRRKEAE
;
A
#
# COMPACT_ATOMS: atom_id res chain seq x y z
N MET A 1 -38.12 -7.55 25.07
CA MET A 1 -36.74 -8.02 24.77
C MET A 1 -36.73 -8.46 23.31
N SER A 2 -35.59 -8.29 22.63
CA SER A 2 -35.32 -8.63 21.22
C SER A 2 -35.76 -7.53 20.23
N ALA A 3 -34.95 -7.06 19.28
CA ALA A 3 -33.54 -7.28 18.97
C ALA A 3 -33.06 -6.07 18.15
N THR A 4 -31.89 -5.50 18.47
CA THR A 4 -31.24 -4.52 17.61
C THR A 4 -30.52 -5.26 16.48
N PHE A 5 -31.12 -5.27 15.29
CA PHE A 5 -30.44 -5.68 14.07
C PHE A 5 -29.71 -4.45 13.53
N THR A 6 -28.47 -4.25 13.97
CA THR A 6 -27.56 -3.32 13.31
C THR A 6 -26.94 -4.06 12.15
N THR A 7 -27.45 -3.83 10.94
CA THR A 7 -26.78 -4.21 9.71
C THR A 7 -25.46 -3.44 9.67
N HIS A 8 -24.35 -4.16 9.88
CA HIS A 8 -23.01 -3.66 9.64
C HIS A 8 -22.84 -3.66 8.12
N ASP A 9 -23.21 -2.55 7.49
CA ASP A 9 -22.96 -2.29 6.08
C ASP A 9 -21.44 -2.31 5.88
N SER A 10 -20.94 -3.44 5.39
CA SER A 10 -19.51 -3.75 5.27
C SER A 10 -19.08 -3.65 3.79
N ASP A 11 -19.62 -2.66 3.08
CA ASP A 11 -19.36 -2.44 1.64
C ASP A 11 -18.57 -1.15 1.35
N ASP A 12 -18.21 -0.37 2.37
CA ASP A 12 -17.63 0.97 2.22
C ASP A 12 -16.18 1.01 2.73
N GLU A 13 -15.24 0.26 2.13
CA GLU A 13 -13.78 0.54 2.29
C GLU A 13 -12.82 -0.38 1.47
N PHE A 14 -13.19 -0.86 0.27
CA PHE A 14 -12.31 -1.77 -0.50
C PHE A 14 -11.89 -1.28 -1.89
N TRP A 15 -12.10 0.01 -2.20
CA TRP A 15 -11.87 0.58 -3.54
C TRP A 15 -10.47 1.17 -3.77
N TYR A 16 -9.68 1.38 -2.70
CA TYR A 16 -8.40 2.09 -2.81
C TYR A 16 -7.33 1.33 -3.61
N TYR A 17 -7.41 -0.01 -3.71
CA TYR A 17 -6.35 -0.78 -4.36
C TYR A 17 -6.21 -0.52 -5.87
N SER A 18 -7.33 -0.31 -6.58
CA SER A 18 -7.30 -0.02 -8.02
C SER A 18 -6.71 1.34 -8.34
N GLU A 19 -6.71 2.25 -7.38
CA GLU A 19 -6.22 3.62 -7.54
C GLU A 19 -4.74 3.76 -7.16
N ILE A 20 -4.10 2.73 -6.59
CA ILE A 20 -2.67 2.76 -6.25
C ILE A 20 -1.85 2.37 -7.48
N GLU A 21 -0.98 3.28 -7.92
CA GLU A 21 -0.02 3.05 -9.00
C GLU A 21 1.19 2.27 -8.49
N THR A 22 1.80 2.72 -7.40
CA THR A 22 2.98 2.07 -6.83
C THR A 22 3.24 2.50 -5.39
N ILE A 23 4.04 1.70 -4.68
CA ILE A 23 4.61 2.07 -3.38
C ILE A 23 5.96 2.73 -3.65
N VAL A 24 6.09 3.98 -3.24
CA VAL A 24 7.33 4.75 -3.41
C VAL A 24 8.36 4.28 -2.39
N HIS A 25 7.97 4.29 -1.11
CA HIS A 25 8.77 3.71 -0.02
C HIS A 25 7.90 3.59 1.25
N PRO A 26 8.11 2.57 2.09
CA PRO A 26 7.63 2.56 3.45
C PRO A 26 8.57 3.36 4.37
N ARG A 27 8.03 3.77 5.51
CA ARG A 27 8.78 4.21 6.68
C ARG A 27 8.26 3.52 7.93
N VAL A 28 9.14 3.22 8.87
CA VAL A 28 8.72 2.75 10.20
C VAL A 28 8.07 3.92 10.95
N LYS A 29 6.90 3.68 11.55
CA LYS A 29 6.21 4.69 12.37
C LYS A 29 7.09 5.12 13.55
N ALA A 30 6.96 6.39 13.96
CA ALA A 30 7.77 6.95 15.04
C ALA A 30 7.61 6.22 16.39
N ASP A 31 6.44 5.62 16.62
CA ASP A 31 6.10 4.82 17.80
C ASP A 31 6.46 3.33 17.66
N ASN A 32 7.08 2.94 16.53
CA ASN A 32 7.42 1.56 16.19
C ASN A 32 6.21 0.61 16.18
N SER A 33 4.99 1.14 16.00
CA SER A 33 3.75 0.34 15.98
C SER A 33 3.49 -0.35 14.65
N GLY A 34 4.24 0.00 13.59
CA GLY A 34 4.06 -0.54 12.25
C GLY A 34 4.74 0.28 11.17
N TRP A 35 4.16 0.24 9.98
CA TRP A 35 4.68 0.87 8.77
C TRP A 35 3.67 1.87 8.19
N GLU A 36 4.18 2.99 7.70
CA GLU A 36 3.44 3.89 6.81
C GLU A 36 4.04 3.77 5.41
N TYR A 37 3.20 3.71 4.39
CA TYR A 37 3.60 3.54 3.00
C TYR A 37 3.34 4.83 2.25
N LEU A 38 4.39 5.43 1.67
CA LEU A 38 4.22 6.49 0.71
C LEU A 38 3.75 5.87 -0.61
N ILE A 39 2.51 6.12 -1.00
CA ILE A 39 1.95 5.61 -2.24
C ILE A 39 1.82 6.72 -3.28
N LYS A 40 1.89 6.31 -4.54
CA LYS A 40 1.50 7.14 -5.67
C LYS A 40 0.19 6.60 -6.25
N PHE A 41 -0.74 7.50 -6.51
CA PHE A 41 -2.02 7.14 -7.12
C PHE A 41 -1.96 7.20 -8.65
N VAL A 42 -2.75 6.34 -9.27
CA VAL A 42 -2.88 6.22 -10.71
C VAL A 42 -3.44 7.51 -11.30
N GLY A 43 -2.70 8.14 -12.21
CA GLY A 43 -3.14 9.36 -12.89
C GLY A 43 -2.90 10.66 -12.11
N PHE A 44 -2.36 10.56 -10.89
CA PHE A 44 -1.96 11.71 -10.08
C PHE A 44 -0.45 11.97 -10.20
N GLY A 45 -0.05 13.22 -10.00
CA GLY A 45 1.34 13.64 -10.11
C GLY A 45 2.22 13.11 -8.97
N ASP A 46 3.55 13.18 -9.13
CA ASP A 46 4.49 12.84 -8.07
C ASP A 46 4.39 13.76 -6.84
N GLU A 47 3.73 14.91 -6.98
CA GLU A 47 3.42 15.86 -5.89
C GLU A 47 2.21 15.45 -5.04
N GLU A 48 1.41 14.49 -5.51
CA GLU A 48 0.17 14.03 -4.87
C GLU A 48 0.34 12.69 -4.15
N LYS A 49 1.59 12.36 -3.78
CA LYS A 49 1.90 11.17 -2.99
C LYS A 49 1.45 11.37 -1.55
N SER A 50 0.85 10.34 -0.97
CA SER A 50 0.36 10.36 0.40
C SER A 50 0.89 9.18 1.19
N TYR A 51 1.14 9.39 2.48
CA TYR A 51 1.39 8.30 3.41
C TYR A 51 0.07 7.69 3.83
N VAL A 52 0.01 6.37 3.78
CA VAL A 52 -1.11 5.55 4.26
C VAL A 52 -0.59 4.51 5.24
N ASP A 53 -1.40 4.23 6.26
CA ASP A 53 -1.07 3.25 7.27
C ASP A 53 -1.19 1.81 6.74
N ASP A 54 -0.52 0.88 7.41
CA ASP A 54 -0.62 -0.56 7.11
C ASP A 54 -2.07 -1.09 7.16
N THR A 55 -2.92 -0.49 8.01
CA THR A 55 -4.35 -0.81 8.09
C THR A 55 -5.10 -0.38 6.82
N GLU A 56 -4.82 0.79 6.27
CA GLU A 56 -5.44 1.28 5.02
C GLU A 56 -4.93 0.49 3.81
N MET A 57 -3.67 0.05 3.86
CA MET A 57 -3.08 -0.84 2.87
C MET A 57 -3.56 -2.30 2.98
N SER A 58 -4.49 -2.62 3.89
CA SER A 58 -5.03 -3.98 4.05
C SER A 58 -5.77 -4.49 2.81
N GLY A 59 -6.39 -3.59 2.02
CA GLY A 59 -6.94 -3.90 0.70
C GLY A 59 -5.87 -4.14 -0.37
N ALA A 60 -4.64 -3.69 -0.13
CA ALA A 60 -3.49 -3.77 -1.03
C ALA A 60 -2.49 -4.88 -0.69
N ARG A 61 -2.93 -5.92 0.03
CA ARG A 61 -2.07 -7.01 0.53
C ARG A 61 -1.17 -7.64 -0.53
N LEU A 62 -1.66 -7.85 -1.76
CA LEU A 62 -0.85 -8.44 -2.85
C LEU A 62 0.31 -7.54 -3.28
N LEU A 63 0.09 -6.22 -3.31
CA LEU A 63 1.12 -5.24 -3.62
C LEU A 63 2.14 -5.16 -2.49
N LEU A 64 1.68 -5.14 -1.24
CA LEU A 64 2.54 -5.20 -0.07
C LEU A 64 3.39 -6.46 -0.04
N ASP A 65 2.81 -7.64 -0.29
CA ASP A 65 3.53 -8.91 -0.29
C ASP A 65 4.62 -8.95 -1.36
N SER A 66 4.30 -8.50 -2.57
CA SER A 66 5.26 -8.33 -3.68
C SER A 66 6.39 -7.36 -3.32
N PHE A 67 6.05 -6.23 -2.69
CA PHE A 67 7.01 -5.23 -2.23
C PHE A 67 7.97 -5.81 -1.18
N TRP A 68 7.44 -6.45 -0.14
CA TRP A 68 8.26 -7.01 0.93
C TRP A 68 9.08 -8.23 0.50
N THR A 69 8.60 -8.95 -0.51
CA THR A 69 9.38 -9.99 -1.19
C THR A 69 10.60 -9.41 -1.91
N ASP A 70 10.48 -8.24 -2.51
CA ASP A 70 11.58 -7.55 -3.21
C ASP A 70 12.60 -6.94 -2.25
N ILE A 71 12.12 -6.19 -1.24
CA ILE A 71 12.97 -5.61 -0.20
C ILE A 71 13.75 -6.70 0.57
N GLY A 72 13.18 -7.89 0.69
CA GLY A 72 13.73 -8.96 1.50
C GLY A 72 13.54 -8.66 2.98
N PHE A 73 12.35 -9.02 3.50
CA PHE A 73 11.91 -8.87 4.91
C PHE A 73 12.76 -9.65 5.95
N TYR A 74 14.08 -9.77 5.76
CA TYR A 74 14.93 -10.65 6.53
C TYR A 74 15.75 -9.97 7.61
N ASN A 75 15.89 -8.64 7.61
CA ASN A 75 16.77 -7.99 8.59
C ASN A 75 16.12 -7.52 9.88
N LYS A 76 14.78 -7.43 9.99
CA LYS A 76 13.94 -7.20 11.21
C LYS A 76 14.37 -6.12 12.24
N ASP A 77 15.50 -5.46 12.07
CA ASP A 77 16.10 -4.44 12.92
C ASP A 77 15.98 -3.07 12.25
N TYR A 78 14.79 -2.76 11.73
CA TYR A 78 14.50 -1.46 11.13
C TYR A 78 14.30 -0.41 12.22
N GLN A 79 14.95 0.73 12.08
CA GLN A 79 14.84 1.83 13.03
C GLN A 79 13.60 2.70 12.74
N PRO A 80 12.98 3.33 13.76
CA PRO A 80 11.92 4.31 13.53
C PRO A 80 12.36 5.41 12.55
N GLY A 81 11.52 5.68 11.56
CA GLY A 81 11.84 6.63 10.48
C GLY A 81 12.79 6.11 9.40
N GLU A 82 13.23 4.85 9.47
CA GLU A 82 13.99 4.22 8.39
C GLU A 82 13.11 4.09 7.14
N ILE A 83 13.64 4.57 6.02
CA ILE A 83 13.00 4.55 4.72
C ILE A 83 13.60 3.40 3.92
N LEU A 84 12.75 2.55 3.36
CA LEU A 84 13.18 1.45 2.49
C LEU A 84 12.82 1.77 1.05
N GLU A 85 13.80 1.81 0.17
CA GLU A 85 13.55 2.04 -1.26
C GLU A 85 13.39 0.69 -1.97
N PRO A 86 12.28 0.44 -2.69
CA PRO A 86 12.15 -0.76 -3.51
C PRO A 86 13.16 -0.76 -4.65
N SER A 87 13.49 -1.95 -5.14
CA SER A 87 14.33 -2.06 -6.33
C SER A 87 13.68 -1.37 -7.53
N LYS A 88 14.51 -0.84 -8.43
CA LYS A 88 14.00 -0.26 -9.69
C LYS A 88 13.23 -1.27 -10.52
N GLU A 89 13.68 -2.53 -10.52
CA GLU A 89 13.02 -3.63 -11.22
C GLU A 89 11.60 -3.85 -10.70
N TRP A 90 11.40 -3.78 -9.38
CA TRP A 90 10.07 -3.87 -8.79
C TRP A 90 9.17 -2.70 -9.20
N GLN A 91 9.69 -1.48 -9.15
CA GLN A 91 8.95 -0.27 -9.54
C GLN A 91 8.50 -0.34 -11.01
N GLU A 92 9.40 -0.73 -11.91
CA GLU A 92 9.09 -0.91 -13.34
C GLU A 92 8.02 -1.98 -13.55
N ARG A 93 8.12 -3.10 -12.83
CA ARG A 93 7.11 -4.17 -12.88
C ARG A 93 5.73 -3.70 -12.41
N GLN A 94 5.65 -2.88 -11.35
CA GLN A 94 4.37 -2.33 -10.91
C GLN A 94 3.78 -1.37 -11.95
N LEU A 95 4.61 -0.50 -12.54
CA LEU A 95 4.17 0.41 -13.59
C LEU A 95 3.64 -0.34 -14.82
N GLU A 96 4.27 -1.46 -15.20
CA GLU A 96 3.79 -2.32 -16.29
C GLU A 96 2.47 -3.00 -15.94
N GLU A 97 2.31 -3.53 -14.72
CA GLU A 97 1.05 -4.13 -14.26
C GLU A 97 -0.09 -3.11 -14.26
N VAL A 98 0.16 -1.88 -13.79
CA VAL A 98 -0.83 -0.79 -13.83
C VAL A 98 -1.19 -0.44 -15.27
N ARG A 99 -0.19 -0.34 -16.15
CA ARG A 99 -0.43 -0.10 -17.58
C ARG A 99 -1.29 -1.20 -18.19
N ARG A 100 -1.01 -2.47 -17.90
CA ARG A 100 -1.79 -3.60 -18.41
C ARG A 100 -3.23 -3.57 -17.90
N ARG A 101 -3.45 -3.16 -16.64
CA ARG A 101 -4.80 -3.01 -16.07
C ARG A 101 -5.60 -1.94 -16.81
N LYS A 102 -4.99 -0.77 -17.06
CA LYS A 102 -5.62 0.33 -17.82
C LYS A 102 -5.97 -0.04 -19.26
N GLU A 103 -5.19 -0.91 -19.89
CA GLU A 103 -5.45 -1.39 -21.26
C GLU A 103 -6.56 -2.46 -21.30
N ALA A 104 -6.93 -3.06 -20.15
CA ALA A 104 -7.95 -4.08 -20.03
C ALA A 104 -9.33 -3.56 -19.59
N GLU A 105 -9.40 -2.30 -19.16
CA GLU A 105 -10.64 -1.54 -18.86
C GLU A 105 -11.19 -0.83 -20.10
#